data_AF-A0A382PZX6-F1
#
_entry.id   AF-A0A382PZX6-F1
#
_cell.length_a   1.000
_cell.length_b   1.000
_cell.length_c   1.000
_cell.angle_alpha   90.00
_cell.angle_beta   90.00
_cell.angle_gamma   90.00
#
_symmetry.space_group_name_H-M   'P 1'
#
loop_
_entity.id
_entity.type
_entity.pdbx_description
1 polymer ?
#
loop_
_entity_poly.entity_id
_entity_poly.type
_entity_poly.pdbx_seq_one_letter_code
_entity_poly.pdbx_strand_id
1 'polypeptide(L)'
;KSGERGMFNRQAAKSQAAKNGRRDPDHEFGTNPCSEIILRDREFCNLSEVVVREKDTLDTLKEKVRIATIIGTIQSTLTNFRYLNRKWQENCAEERLLGVSITGIMDNMITNGKASGTVSLPEVLKALKQVAIDTNAQWAKKLGINQSVAITCVKPSGTVSQLVDSASGIHARHAPYYIRTVRADKKDPLAKMMHDQGFPCEDDVTKPDHTWVFSFPVKGPKEGIYRKDMTAVEQLELWKIYQENWCEHKPSITVSVKEEEWMGVGAWVYDNFEYMSGVSFLPFADHSYRQAPYQDCSKLEYQKLLKEMPKDSDWSKLIEYEEKDMTHGSQELACSA
;
A
#
# COMPACT_ATOMS: atom_id res chain seq x y z
N LYS A 1 -20.83 -12.87 3.27
CA LYS A 1 -21.36 -11.73 2.48
C LYS A 1 -20.75 -10.38 2.85
N SER A 2 -20.39 -10.11 4.12
CA SER A 2 -19.76 -8.82 4.50
C SER A 2 -18.26 -8.71 4.19
N GLY A 3 -17.58 -9.83 3.94
CA GLY A 3 -16.11 -9.89 3.93
C GLY A 3 -15.49 -10.00 5.33
N GLU A 4 -16.33 -10.04 6.37
CA GLU A 4 -15.93 -10.12 7.77
C GLU A 4 -16.41 -11.43 8.41
N ARG A 5 -15.75 -11.93 9.47
CA ARG A 5 -14.58 -11.32 10.15
C ARG A 5 -13.26 -11.59 9.41
N GLY A 6 -12.35 -10.62 9.43
CA GLY A 6 -10.96 -10.84 9.05
C GLY A 6 -10.28 -11.96 9.85
N MET A 7 -9.22 -12.54 9.29
CA MET A 7 -8.48 -13.67 9.87
C MET A 7 -7.05 -13.30 10.21
N PHE A 8 -6.59 -13.70 11.40
CA PHE A 8 -5.20 -13.58 11.81
C PHE A 8 -4.72 -14.84 12.53
N ASN A 9 -3.93 -15.66 11.85
CA ASN A 9 -3.30 -16.83 12.44
C ASN A 9 -2.07 -16.42 13.28
N ARG A 10 -2.20 -16.44 14.60
CA ARG A 10 -1.09 -16.12 15.52
C ARG A 10 0.08 -17.09 15.39
N GLN A 11 -0.17 -18.37 15.12
CA GLN A 11 0.90 -19.34 14.91
C GLN A 11 1.69 -19.02 13.64
N ALA A 12 1.01 -18.61 12.56
CA ALA A 12 1.65 -18.14 11.34
C ALA A 12 2.52 -16.90 11.56
N ALA A 13 2.12 -16.00 12.47
CA ALA A 13 2.91 -14.84 12.86
C ALA A 13 4.16 -15.25 13.65
N LYS A 14 4.03 -16.17 14.62
CA LYS A 14 5.17 -16.72 15.38
C LYS A 14 6.18 -17.43 14.49
N SER A 15 5.73 -18.32 13.62
CA SER A 15 6.60 -19.03 12.66
C SER A 15 7.33 -18.06 11.75
N GLN A 16 6.65 -17.00 11.29
CA GLN A 16 7.26 -16.00 10.44
C GLN A 16 8.28 -15.11 11.19
N ALA A 17 7.99 -14.72 12.43
CA ALA A 17 8.93 -13.99 13.29
C ALA A 17 10.20 -14.81 13.56
N ALA A 18 10.05 -16.12 13.81
CA ALA A 18 11.17 -17.04 14.05
C ALA A 18 12.06 -17.26 12.82
N LYS A 19 11.49 -17.17 11.60
CA LYS A 19 12.09 -17.64 10.34
C LYS A 19 13.51 -17.14 10.08
N ASN A 20 13.81 -15.89 10.45
CA ASN A 20 15.11 -15.27 10.15
C ASN A 20 16.09 -15.30 11.34
N GLY A 21 15.71 -15.86 12.49
CA GLY A 21 16.58 -16.01 13.66
C GLY A 21 16.98 -14.72 14.38
N ARG A 22 16.40 -13.57 13.99
CA ARG A 22 16.71 -12.25 14.60
C ARG A 22 15.66 -11.77 15.60
N ARG A 23 14.53 -12.46 15.75
CA ARG A 23 13.40 -12.03 16.59
C ARG A 23 12.98 -13.14 17.54
N ASP A 24 12.67 -12.78 18.78
CA ASP A 24 12.13 -13.69 19.79
C ASP A 24 10.71 -14.15 19.39
N PRO A 25 10.47 -15.44 19.12
CA PRO A 25 9.17 -15.94 18.71
C PRO A 25 8.19 -16.18 19.88
N ASP A 26 8.66 -16.08 21.13
CA ASP A 26 7.85 -16.39 22.32
C ASP A 26 6.93 -15.22 22.72
N HIS A 27 7.14 -14.04 22.14
CA HIS A 27 6.22 -12.91 22.28
C HIS A 27 4.79 -13.25 21.83
N GLU A 28 3.82 -12.59 22.47
CA GLU A 28 2.45 -12.56 21.96
C GLU A 28 2.35 -11.57 20.81
N PHE A 29 2.29 -12.09 19.59
CA PHE A 29 2.13 -11.26 18.40
C PHE A 29 0.67 -10.97 18.07
N GLY A 30 0.42 -9.70 17.81
CA GLY A 30 -0.71 -9.19 17.05
C GLY A 30 -0.24 -8.56 15.74
N THR A 31 -1.02 -7.61 15.26
CA THR A 31 -0.74 -6.92 14.00
C THR A 31 -1.32 -5.52 14.02
N ASN A 32 -0.85 -4.66 13.11
CA ASN A 32 -1.44 -3.34 12.90
C ASN A 32 -2.76 -3.44 12.08
N PRO A 33 -3.56 -2.37 11.98
CA PRO A 33 -4.87 -2.43 11.30
C PRO A 33 -4.84 -2.91 9.83
N CYS A 34 -3.73 -2.67 9.11
CA CYS A 34 -3.56 -3.12 7.73
C CYS A 34 -2.99 -4.54 7.63
N SER A 35 -2.60 -5.16 8.74
CA SER A 35 -2.11 -6.54 8.84
C SER A 35 -0.79 -6.86 8.12
N GLU A 36 0.04 -5.86 7.82
CA GLU A 36 1.35 -6.05 7.17
C GLU A 36 2.53 -6.16 8.13
N ILE A 37 2.40 -5.70 9.39
CA ILE A 37 3.47 -5.72 10.40
C ILE A 37 3.10 -6.63 11.57
N ILE A 38 3.99 -7.57 11.89
CA ILE A 38 3.87 -8.42 13.07
C ILE A 38 4.34 -7.62 14.27
N LEU A 39 3.45 -7.34 15.21
CA LEU A 39 3.72 -6.45 16.35
C LEU A 39 3.56 -7.20 17.67
N ARG A 40 4.42 -6.88 18.64
CA ARG A 40 4.14 -7.19 20.05
C ARG A 40 3.20 -6.14 20.63
N ASP A 41 2.64 -6.40 21.81
CA ASP A 41 1.90 -5.38 22.55
C ASP A 41 2.77 -4.14 22.78
N ARG A 42 2.20 -2.95 22.59
CA ARG A 42 2.88 -1.65 22.72
C ARG A 42 4.12 -1.52 21.81
N GLU A 43 3.92 -1.68 20.50
CA GLU A 43 4.95 -1.58 19.46
C GLU A 43 4.42 -0.80 18.24
N PHE A 44 5.31 -0.16 17.47
CA PHE A 44 4.94 0.66 16.31
C PHE A 44 5.36 0.03 14.98
N CYS A 45 4.60 0.32 13.93
CA CYS A 45 5.09 0.16 12.57
C CYS A 45 6.06 1.30 12.22
N ASN A 46 7.10 0.99 11.45
CA ASN A 46 8.11 1.93 10.98
C ASN A 46 8.34 1.72 9.48
N LEU A 47 7.52 2.38 8.67
CA LEU A 47 7.44 2.07 7.23
C LEU A 47 8.27 3.03 6.38
N SER A 48 8.84 2.49 5.31
CA SER A 48 9.39 3.21 4.17
C SER A 48 8.94 2.49 2.90
N GLU A 49 8.91 3.17 1.75
CA GLU A 49 8.27 2.60 0.55
C GLU A 49 9.14 2.72 -0.70
N VAL A 50 9.32 1.58 -1.37
CA VAL A 50 9.97 1.45 -2.68
C VAL A 50 8.89 1.56 -3.76
N VAL A 51 9.02 2.57 -4.62
CA VAL A 51 8.12 2.76 -5.76
C VAL A 51 8.68 2.05 -6.98
N VAL A 52 8.03 0.97 -7.39
CA VAL A 52 8.33 0.23 -8.62
C VAL A 52 7.67 0.93 -9.80
N ARG A 53 8.44 1.08 -10.88
CA ARG A 53 8.04 1.67 -12.16
C ARG A 53 8.13 0.64 -13.28
N GLU A 54 7.36 0.85 -14.34
CA GLU A 54 7.35 -0.01 -15.53
C GLU A 54 8.75 -0.30 -16.09
N LYS A 55 9.66 0.68 -16.04
CA LYS A 55 11.02 0.58 -16.60
C LYS A 55 12.11 0.24 -15.58
N ASP A 56 11.75 -0.02 -14.32
CA ASP A 56 12.75 -0.42 -13.33
C ASP A 56 13.41 -1.75 -13.71
N THR A 57 14.70 -1.84 -13.43
CA THR A 57 15.51 -3.05 -13.55
C THR A 57 15.83 -3.57 -12.15
N LEU A 58 16.38 -4.79 -12.06
CA LEU A 58 16.82 -5.34 -10.77
C LEU A 58 17.78 -4.39 -10.03
N ASP A 59 18.69 -3.72 -10.75
CA ASP A 59 19.66 -2.82 -10.14
C ASP A 59 19.04 -1.52 -9.63
N THR A 60 18.09 -0.93 -10.38
CA THR A 60 17.36 0.25 -9.88
C THR A 60 16.49 -0.10 -8.68
N LEU A 61 15.90 -1.29 -8.66
CA LEU A 61 15.14 -1.80 -7.50
C LEU A 61 16.04 -2.02 -6.27
N LYS A 62 17.23 -2.62 -6.44
CA LYS A 62 18.19 -2.79 -5.35
C LYS A 62 18.59 -1.44 -4.75
N GLU A 63 18.84 -0.44 -5.59
CA GLU A 63 19.20 0.89 -5.13
C GLU A 63 18.06 1.56 -4.35
N LYS A 64 16.83 1.45 -4.83
CA LYS A 64 15.65 1.96 -4.10
C LYS A 64 15.45 1.25 -2.76
N VAL A 65 15.62 -0.07 -2.72
CA VAL A 65 15.55 -0.85 -1.47
C VAL A 65 16.64 -0.40 -0.50
N ARG A 66 17.87 -0.20 -0.98
CA ARG A 66 18.98 0.33 -0.17
C ARG A 66 18.60 1.67 0.45
N ILE A 67 18.11 2.63 -0.34
CA ILE A 67 17.72 3.96 0.14
C ILE A 67 16.56 3.88 1.14
N ALA A 68 15.49 3.14 0.83
CA ALA A 68 14.34 2.98 1.71
C ALA A 68 14.74 2.35 3.06
N THR A 69 15.62 1.35 3.03
CA THR A 69 16.18 0.74 4.24
C THR A 69 16.94 1.74 5.09
N ILE A 70 17.78 2.59 4.47
CA ILE A 70 18.52 3.64 5.20
C ILE A 70 17.56 4.58 5.91
N ILE A 71 16.54 5.06 5.20
CA ILE A 71 15.51 5.95 5.77
C ILE A 71 14.81 5.25 6.93
N GLY A 72 14.38 4.00 6.75
CA GLY A 72 13.73 3.21 7.81
C GLY A 72 14.64 2.97 9.03
N THR A 73 15.93 2.74 8.83
CA THR A 73 16.91 2.58 9.92
C THR A 73 17.11 3.89 10.68
N ILE A 74 17.16 5.04 10.00
CA ILE A 74 17.25 6.34 10.68
C ILE A 74 15.94 6.61 11.43
N GLN A 75 14.78 6.37 10.80
CA GLN A 75 13.46 6.57 11.42
C GLN A 75 13.29 5.70 12.68
N SER A 76 13.86 4.48 12.72
CA SER A 76 13.78 3.61 13.90
C SER A 76 14.49 4.18 15.14
N THR A 77 15.31 5.23 14.98
CA THR A 77 15.94 5.96 16.11
C THR A 77 14.98 6.88 16.85
N LEU A 78 13.84 7.23 16.23
CA LEU A 78 12.87 8.22 16.74
C LEU A 78 11.95 7.61 17.81
N THR A 79 12.52 7.14 18.92
CA THR A 79 11.80 6.41 19.99
C THR A 79 11.41 7.30 21.17
N ASN A 80 11.45 8.63 21.03
CA ASN A 80 11.07 9.56 22.09
C ASN A 80 9.55 9.80 22.08
N PHE A 81 8.80 8.87 22.65
CA PHE A 81 7.33 8.94 22.70
C PHE A 81 6.86 9.59 23.99
N ARG A 82 6.60 10.91 23.94
CA ARG A 82 6.01 11.63 25.08
C ARG A 82 4.59 11.12 25.33
N TYR A 83 4.20 11.07 26.61
CA TYR A 83 2.85 10.69 27.07
C TYR A 83 2.42 9.24 26.85
N LEU A 84 3.30 8.39 26.30
CA LEU A 84 3.05 6.95 26.21
C LEU A 84 3.75 6.19 27.33
N ASN A 85 3.22 5.00 27.64
CA ASN A 85 3.87 4.07 28.57
C ASN A 85 5.30 3.78 28.08
N ARG A 86 6.29 3.81 28.99
CA ARG A 86 7.70 3.57 28.69
C ARG A 86 7.97 2.29 27.90
N LYS A 87 7.11 1.27 28.05
CA LYS A 87 7.21 0.01 27.33
C LYS A 87 7.20 0.19 25.81
N TRP A 88 6.49 1.18 25.27
CA TRP A 88 6.52 1.51 23.83
C TRP A 88 7.94 1.90 23.37
N GLN A 89 8.60 2.78 24.12
CA GLN A 89 9.97 3.21 23.81
C GLN A 89 10.95 2.05 23.93
N GLU A 90 10.86 1.26 25.00
CA GLU A 90 11.72 0.09 25.21
C GLU A 90 11.58 -0.90 24.07
N ASN A 91 10.34 -1.15 23.65
CA ASN A 91 10.03 -2.07 22.57
C ASN A 91 10.60 -1.63 21.22
N CYS A 92 10.30 -0.40 20.80
CA CYS A 92 10.84 0.13 19.56
C CYS A 92 12.38 0.22 19.59
N ALA A 93 12.97 0.51 20.75
CA ALA A 93 14.43 0.62 20.89
C ALA A 93 15.16 -0.73 20.85
N GLU A 94 14.50 -1.79 21.34
CA GLU A 94 14.99 -3.17 21.36
C GLU A 94 14.91 -3.79 19.96
N GLU A 95 13.70 -3.83 19.37
CA GLU A 95 13.44 -4.52 18.10
C GLU A 95 13.88 -3.71 16.86
N ARG A 96 13.88 -2.37 16.97
CA ARG A 96 14.18 -1.42 15.88
C ARG A 96 13.48 -1.81 14.58
N LEU A 97 12.21 -2.22 14.64
CA LEU A 97 11.48 -2.76 13.48
C LEU A 97 11.58 -1.81 12.29
N LEU A 98 11.68 -2.38 11.09
CA LEU A 98 11.47 -1.70 9.82
C LEU A 98 10.32 -2.40 9.09
N GLY A 99 9.65 -1.67 8.20
CA GLY A 99 8.75 -2.17 7.19
C GLY A 99 9.07 -1.50 5.87
N VAL A 100 10.17 -1.92 5.25
CA VAL A 100 10.51 -1.58 3.87
C VAL A 100 9.47 -2.25 2.97
N SER A 101 8.55 -1.44 2.48
CA SER A 101 7.44 -1.86 1.63
C SER A 101 7.76 -1.69 0.16
N ILE A 102 7.07 -2.45 -0.69
CA ILE A 102 7.14 -2.30 -2.15
C ILE A 102 5.74 -1.99 -2.67
N THR A 103 5.60 -0.89 -3.41
CA THR A 103 4.38 -0.50 -4.13
C THR A 103 4.65 -0.42 -5.63
N GLY A 104 3.61 -0.52 -6.46
CA GLY A 104 3.77 -0.62 -7.90
C GLY A 104 4.17 -2.03 -8.38
N ILE A 105 4.02 -3.07 -7.54
CA ILE A 105 4.43 -4.45 -7.86
C ILE A 105 3.84 -4.92 -9.20
N MET A 106 2.58 -4.57 -9.45
CA MET A 106 1.83 -4.99 -10.63
C MET A 106 2.14 -4.17 -11.89
N ASP A 107 2.95 -3.10 -11.78
CA ASP A 107 3.28 -2.22 -12.89
C ASP A 107 4.54 -2.65 -13.65
N ASN A 108 5.28 -3.64 -13.15
CA ASN A 108 6.57 -4.07 -13.70
C ASN A 108 6.65 -5.59 -13.85
N MET A 109 7.12 -6.04 -15.00
CA MET A 109 7.20 -7.47 -15.36
C MET A 109 8.09 -8.31 -14.43
N ILE A 110 9.13 -7.71 -13.84
CA ILE A 110 10.06 -8.39 -12.94
C ILE A 110 9.36 -8.71 -11.61
N THR A 111 8.46 -7.84 -11.15
CA THR A 111 7.83 -7.92 -9.83
C THR A 111 6.43 -8.51 -9.84
N ASN A 112 5.72 -8.43 -10.98
CA ASN A 112 4.31 -8.83 -11.10
C ASN A 112 4.09 -10.34 -11.29
N GLY A 113 5.16 -11.13 -11.37
CA GLY A 113 5.09 -12.59 -11.53
C GLY A 113 4.82 -13.09 -12.96
N LYS A 114 4.84 -12.21 -13.98
CA LYS A 114 4.65 -12.60 -15.39
C LYS A 114 5.93 -12.66 -16.22
N ALA A 115 7.09 -12.23 -15.69
CA ALA A 115 8.35 -12.37 -16.41
C ALA A 115 8.64 -13.84 -16.77
N SER A 116 8.79 -14.11 -18.07
CA SER A 116 9.33 -15.36 -18.62
C SER A 116 10.80 -15.12 -18.98
N GLY A 117 11.71 -15.49 -18.09
CA GLY A 117 13.14 -15.23 -18.25
C GLY A 117 14.01 -16.16 -17.41
N THR A 118 15.31 -15.89 -17.41
CA THR A 118 16.31 -16.69 -16.70
C THR A 118 16.31 -16.49 -15.19
N VAL A 119 15.80 -15.37 -14.69
CA VAL A 119 15.72 -15.08 -13.25
C VAL A 119 14.26 -15.12 -12.81
N SER A 120 13.97 -15.97 -11.83
CA SER A 120 12.63 -16.13 -11.27
C SER A 120 12.29 -15.01 -10.27
N LEU A 121 11.00 -14.72 -10.10
CA LEU A 121 10.54 -13.76 -9.08
C LEU A 121 11.06 -14.09 -7.67
N PRO A 122 11.05 -15.34 -7.18
CA PRO A 122 11.68 -15.69 -5.91
C PRO A 122 13.16 -15.29 -5.79
N GLU A 123 13.96 -15.46 -6.84
CA GLU A 123 15.37 -15.06 -6.84
C GLU A 123 15.53 -13.54 -6.78
N VAL A 124 14.71 -12.80 -7.52
CA VAL A 124 14.65 -11.33 -7.44
C VAL A 124 14.32 -10.88 -6.02
N LEU A 125 13.26 -11.42 -5.43
CA LEU A 125 12.79 -11.00 -4.10
C LEU A 125 13.82 -11.33 -3.01
N LYS A 126 14.49 -12.49 -3.08
CA LYS A 126 15.59 -12.84 -2.17
C LYS A 126 16.77 -11.88 -2.32
N ALA A 127 17.15 -11.53 -3.55
CA ALA A 127 18.24 -10.58 -3.80
C ALA A 127 17.91 -9.19 -3.24
N LEU A 128 16.68 -8.71 -3.43
CA LEU A 128 16.22 -7.44 -2.85
C LEU A 128 16.20 -7.51 -1.32
N LYS A 129 15.67 -8.60 -0.74
CA LYS A 129 15.61 -8.81 0.71
C LYS A 129 17.01 -8.77 1.33
N GLN A 130 17.98 -9.42 0.69
CA GLN A 130 19.36 -9.42 1.15
C GLN A 130 19.96 -8.01 1.17
N VAL A 131 19.70 -7.18 0.15
CA VAL A 131 20.11 -5.77 0.14
C VAL A 131 19.56 -5.01 1.35
N ALA A 132 18.29 -5.23 1.71
CA ALA A 132 17.70 -4.59 2.89
C ALA A 132 18.38 -5.07 4.20
N ILE A 133 18.64 -6.37 4.33
CA ILE A 133 19.31 -6.94 5.51
C ILE A 133 20.72 -6.37 5.67
N ASP A 134 21.53 -6.40 4.62
CA ASP A 134 22.92 -5.96 4.64
C ASP A 134 23.02 -4.44 4.89
N THR A 135 22.13 -3.67 4.26
CA THR A 135 22.05 -2.22 4.46
C THR A 135 21.68 -1.87 5.89
N ASN A 136 20.67 -2.53 6.46
CA ASN A 136 20.27 -2.30 7.85
C ASN A 136 21.40 -2.65 8.82
N ALA A 137 22.08 -3.80 8.64
CA ALA A 137 23.22 -4.19 9.46
C ALA A 137 24.35 -3.14 9.44
N GLN A 138 24.69 -2.67 8.23
CA GLN A 138 25.72 -1.64 8.05
C GLN A 138 25.34 -0.33 8.74
N TRP A 139 24.10 0.12 8.59
CA TRP A 139 23.65 1.40 9.14
C TRP A 139 23.37 1.35 10.64
N ALA A 140 22.82 0.24 11.15
CA ALA A 140 22.66 0.03 12.59
C ALA A 140 24.02 0.12 13.30
N LYS A 141 25.06 -0.51 12.74
CA LYS A 141 26.44 -0.41 13.25
C LYS A 141 26.96 1.04 13.21
N LYS A 142 26.72 1.79 12.13
CA LYS A 142 27.15 3.19 12.01
C LYS A 142 26.47 4.10 13.03
N LEU A 143 25.21 3.84 13.35
CA LEU A 143 24.41 4.62 14.30
C LEU A 143 24.57 4.15 15.76
N GLY A 144 25.23 3.02 16.00
CA GLY A 144 25.38 2.45 17.34
C GLY A 144 24.07 1.93 17.94
N ILE A 145 23.14 1.45 17.11
CA ILE A 145 21.85 0.87 17.52
C ILE A 145 21.80 -0.63 17.21
N ASN A 146 20.82 -1.33 17.78
CA ASN A 146 20.55 -2.73 17.43
C ASN A 146 20.19 -2.86 15.94
N GLN A 147 20.63 -3.97 15.34
CA GLN A 147 20.10 -4.37 14.04
C GLN A 147 18.61 -4.70 14.17
N SER A 148 17.83 -4.34 13.16
CA SER A 148 16.40 -4.57 13.14
C SER A 148 16.06 -6.05 13.09
N VAL A 149 15.13 -6.47 13.95
CA VAL A 149 14.75 -7.89 14.07
C VAL A 149 13.83 -8.35 12.92
N ALA A 150 13.14 -7.42 12.26
CA ALA A 150 12.39 -7.64 11.03
C ALA A 150 12.36 -6.36 10.17
N ILE A 151 12.51 -6.51 8.84
CA ILE A 151 12.79 -5.39 7.94
C ILE A 151 11.76 -5.18 6.83
N THR A 152 11.28 -6.24 6.18
CA THR A 152 10.52 -6.14 4.91
C THR A 152 9.06 -6.53 5.05
N CYS A 153 8.17 -5.82 4.35
CA CYS A 153 6.73 -6.09 4.30
C CYS A 153 6.13 -5.71 2.93
N VAL A 154 4.82 -5.90 2.74
CA VAL A 154 4.07 -5.22 1.67
C VAL A 154 2.81 -4.61 2.27
N LYS A 155 2.66 -3.29 2.18
CA LYS A 155 1.51 -2.54 2.65
C LYS A 155 0.54 -2.28 1.49
N PRO A 156 -0.79 -2.28 1.72
CA PRO A 156 -1.75 -1.69 0.79
C PRO A 156 -1.55 -0.17 0.77
N SER A 157 -0.74 0.33 -0.16
CA SER A 157 -0.35 1.74 -0.24
C SER A 157 -1.43 2.62 -0.85
N GLY A 158 -2.58 2.78 -0.16
CA GLY A 158 -3.74 3.52 -0.66
C GLY A 158 -3.39 4.92 -1.19
N THR A 159 -3.08 5.88 -0.31
CA THR A 159 -2.81 7.28 -0.71
C THR A 159 -1.48 7.45 -1.45
N VAL A 160 -0.41 6.81 -0.97
CA VAL A 160 0.94 7.01 -1.54
C VAL A 160 1.01 6.47 -2.97
N SER A 161 0.38 5.33 -3.29
CA SER A 161 0.29 4.85 -4.68
C SER A 161 -0.45 5.83 -5.61
N GLN A 162 -1.43 6.59 -5.12
CA GLN A 162 -2.08 7.63 -5.92
C GLN A 162 -1.14 8.81 -6.17
N LEU A 163 -0.42 9.26 -5.13
CA LEU A 163 0.54 10.36 -5.25
C LEU A 163 1.61 10.07 -6.30
N VAL A 164 2.11 8.83 -6.32
CA VAL A 164 3.16 8.45 -7.26
C VAL A 164 2.63 7.83 -8.54
N ASP A 165 1.32 7.69 -8.73
CA ASP A 165 0.70 6.94 -9.84
C ASP A 165 1.32 5.53 -10.02
N SER A 166 1.03 4.65 -9.07
CA SER A 166 1.41 3.23 -9.11
C SER A 166 0.24 2.31 -8.77
N ALA A 167 0.37 1.03 -9.08
CA ALA A 167 -0.39 -0.02 -8.39
C ALA A 167 -0.16 0.06 -6.86
N SER A 168 -1.15 -0.35 -6.05
CA SER A 168 -1.13 -0.20 -4.59
C SER A 168 -0.60 -1.46 -3.90
N GLY A 169 0.64 -1.42 -3.41
CA GLY A 169 1.29 -2.60 -2.84
C GLY A 169 1.35 -3.73 -3.87
N ILE A 170 0.76 -4.88 -3.51
CA ILE A 170 0.61 -6.06 -4.37
C ILE A 170 -0.73 -6.12 -5.13
N HIS A 171 -1.61 -5.12 -5.02
CA HIS A 171 -2.89 -5.15 -5.73
C HIS A 171 -2.70 -4.81 -7.21
N ALA A 172 -3.50 -5.45 -8.07
CA ALA A 172 -3.60 -5.10 -9.48
C ALA A 172 -4.20 -3.68 -9.67
N ARG A 173 -3.87 -3.03 -10.78
CA ARG A 173 -4.53 -1.78 -11.16
C ARG A 173 -6.00 -2.01 -11.49
N HIS A 174 -6.80 -0.94 -11.47
CA HIS A 174 -8.22 -1.04 -11.79
C HIS A 174 -8.43 -1.55 -13.22
N ALA A 175 -7.99 -0.81 -14.23
CA ALA A 175 -8.09 -1.18 -15.65
C ALA A 175 -6.98 -0.46 -16.47
N PRO A 176 -6.73 -0.83 -17.74
CA PRO A 176 -5.76 -0.13 -18.58
C PRO A 176 -6.07 1.36 -18.77
N TYR A 177 -7.35 1.69 -18.84
CA TYR A 177 -7.89 3.04 -18.84
C TYR A 177 -9.05 3.07 -17.84
N TYR A 178 -9.07 4.09 -16.99
CA TYR A 178 -10.16 4.30 -16.04
C TYR A 178 -10.25 5.76 -15.64
N ILE A 179 -11.40 6.14 -15.07
CA ILE A 179 -11.59 7.46 -14.48
C ILE A 179 -11.50 7.30 -12.97
N ARG A 180 -10.64 8.09 -12.34
CA ARG A 180 -10.57 8.24 -10.89
C ARG A 180 -11.40 9.44 -10.50
N THR A 181 -12.34 9.27 -9.58
CA THR A 181 -13.09 10.40 -9.03
C THR A 181 -12.62 10.77 -7.62
N VAL A 182 -12.60 12.07 -7.34
CA VAL A 182 -12.27 12.63 -6.02
C VAL A 182 -13.37 13.59 -5.61
N ARG A 183 -13.87 13.42 -4.40
CA ARG A 183 -14.88 14.31 -3.82
C ARG A 183 -14.20 15.42 -3.04
N ALA A 184 -14.61 16.66 -3.26
CA ALA A 184 -14.12 17.80 -2.52
C ALA A 184 -15.28 18.73 -2.15
N ASP A 185 -15.19 19.33 -0.95
CA ASP A 185 -16.17 20.32 -0.50
C ASP A 185 -16.10 21.56 -1.42
N LYS A 186 -17.25 22.09 -1.84
CA LYS A 186 -17.31 23.30 -2.70
C LYS A 186 -16.68 24.54 -2.05
N LYS A 187 -16.46 24.51 -0.72
CA LYS A 187 -15.81 25.58 0.02
C LYS A 187 -14.28 25.46 0.03
N ASP A 188 -13.75 24.28 -0.26
CA ASP A 188 -12.31 24.00 -0.25
C ASP A 188 -11.57 24.88 -1.30
N PRO A 189 -10.50 25.58 -0.90
CA PRO A 189 -9.74 26.45 -1.82
C PRO A 189 -9.22 25.72 -3.07
N LEU A 190 -8.72 24.50 -2.92
CA LEU A 190 -8.21 23.69 -4.03
C LEU A 190 -9.36 23.30 -4.96
N ALA A 191 -10.49 22.89 -4.41
CA ALA A 191 -11.68 22.53 -5.19
C ALA A 191 -12.19 23.72 -6.03
N LYS A 192 -12.29 24.91 -5.43
CA LYS A 192 -12.70 26.13 -6.14
C LYS A 192 -11.74 26.49 -7.27
N MET A 193 -10.44 26.50 -6.96
CA MET A 193 -9.42 26.77 -7.97
C MET A 193 -9.50 25.77 -9.13
N MET A 194 -9.64 24.47 -8.84
CA MET A 194 -9.75 23.44 -9.87
C MET A 194 -11.03 23.60 -10.70
N HIS A 195 -12.16 23.90 -10.07
CA HIS A 195 -13.41 24.20 -10.78
C HIS A 195 -13.23 25.40 -11.74
N ASP A 196 -12.65 26.51 -11.26
CA ASP A 196 -12.46 27.73 -12.05
C ASP A 196 -11.43 27.56 -13.17
N GLN A 197 -10.44 26.69 -12.97
CA GLN A 197 -9.48 26.30 -14.00
C GLN A 197 -10.07 25.31 -15.04
N GLY A 198 -11.31 24.87 -14.85
CA GLY A 198 -12.02 24.02 -15.80
C GLY A 198 -11.68 22.54 -15.69
N PHE A 199 -11.24 22.06 -14.51
CA PHE A 199 -11.13 20.62 -14.28
C PHE A 199 -12.52 19.97 -14.39
N PRO A 200 -12.65 18.83 -15.09
CA PRO A 200 -13.94 18.13 -15.20
C PRO A 200 -14.50 17.76 -13.83
N CYS A 201 -15.66 18.31 -13.48
CA CYS A 201 -16.38 17.98 -12.26
C CYS A 201 -17.89 18.03 -12.45
N GLU A 202 -18.61 17.29 -11.61
CA GLU A 202 -20.06 17.35 -11.47
C GLU A 202 -20.46 17.43 -9.98
N ASP A 203 -21.72 17.74 -9.71
CA ASP A 203 -22.25 17.74 -8.35
C ASP A 203 -22.35 16.33 -7.79
N ASP A 204 -22.01 16.15 -6.51
CA ASP A 204 -22.18 14.87 -5.83
C ASP A 204 -23.66 14.48 -5.75
N VAL A 205 -24.00 13.24 -6.11
CA VAL A 205 -25.39 12.77 -6.16
C VAL A 205 -26.07 12.72 -4.80
N THR A 206 -25.31 12.63 -3.70
CA THR A 206 -25.85 12.60 -2.34
C THR A 206 -25.74 13.95 -1.63
N LYS A 207 -24.82 14.82 -2.06
CA LYS A 207 -24.60 16.16 -1.49
C LYS A 207 -24.36 17.24 -2.57
N PRO A 208 -25.33 17.48 -3.47
CA PRO A 208 -25.12 18.31 -4.65
C PRO A 208 -24.78 19.76 -4.30
N ASP A 209 -25.36 20.32 -3.23
CA ASP A 209 -25.14 21.72 -2.83
C ASP A 209 -23.79 21.95 -2.11
N HIS A 210 -23.08 20.88 -1.76
CA HIS A 210 -21.90 20.96 -0.88
C HIS A 210 -20.65 20.32 -1.45
N THR A 211 -20.76 19.41 -2.41
CA THR A 211 -19.62 18.60 -2.85
C THR A 211 -19.56 18.52 -4.36
N TRP A 212 -18.37 18.74 -4.91
CA TRP A 212 -18.02 18.39 -6.28
C TRP A 212 -17.34 17.05 -6.36
N VAL A 213 -17.53 16.38 -7.49
CA VAL A 213 -16.86 15.13 -7.86
C VAL A 213 -15.98 15.41 -9.08
N PHE A 214 -14.68 15.58 -8.85
CA PHE A 214 -13.69 15.77 -9.90
C PHE A 214 -13.34 14.45 -10.55
N SER A 215 -13.16 14.46 -11.88
CA SER A 215 -12.86 13.26 -12.68
C SER A 215 -11.49 13.36 -13.34
N PHE A 216 -10.62 12.38 -13.06
CA PHE A 216 -9.25 12.33 -13.56
C PHE A 216 -9.07 11.10 -14.44
N PRO A 217 -8.75 11.25 -15.74
CA PRO A 217 -8.46 10.13 -16.62
C PRO A 217 -7.09 9.53 -16.27
N VAL A 218 -7.05 8.23 -15.99
CA VAL A 218 -5.82 7.49 -15.65
C VAL A 218 -5.54 6.43 -16.71
N LYS A 219 -4.26 6.27 -17.06
CA LYS A 219 -3.76 5.24 -17.95
C LYS A 219 -2.70 4.42 -17.22
N GLY A 220 -2.93 3.10 -17.11
CA GLY A 220 -1.96 2.18 -16.53
C GLY A 220 -0.79 1.86 -17.49
N PRO A 221 0.27 1.20 -16.98
CA PRO A 221 1.41 0.77 -17.78
C PRO A 221 1.01 -0.34 -18.76
N LYS A 222 1.75 -0.46 -19.87
CA LYS A 222 1.34 -1.34 -20.98
C LYS A 222 1.36 -2.81 -20.57
N GLU A 223 2.38 -3.20 -19.81
CA GLU A 223 2.59 -4.57 -19.32
C GLU A 223 2.16 -4.72 -17.84
N GLY A 224 1.28 -3.82 -17.37
CA GLY A 224 0.73 -3.87 -16.03
C GLY A 224 -0.32 -4.97 -15.86
N ILE A 225 -0.53 -5.40 -14.62
CA ILE A 225 -1.61 -6.34 -14.27
C ILE A 225 -2.82 -5.58 -13.75
N TYR A 226 -3.99 -5.93 -14.27
CA TYR A 226 -5.27 -5.32 -13.97
C TYR A 226 -6.21 -6.29 -13.25
N ARG A 227 -7.22 -5.75 -12.56
CA ARG A 227 -8.09 -6.52 -11.67
C ARG A 227 -8.84 -7.70 -12.32
N LYS A 228 -8.95 -7.71 -13.65
CA LYS A 228 -9.61 -8.77 -14.43
C LYS A 228 -8.61 -9.81 -14.98
N ASP A 229 -7.30 -9.60 -14.79
CA ASP A 229 -6.24 -10.45 -15.35
C ASP A 229 -5.81 -11.59 -14.42
N MET A 230 -6.33 -11.62 -13.19
CA MET A 230 -6.00 -12.62 -12.18
C MET A 230 -7.26 -13.13 -11.49
N THR A 231 -7.33 -14.45 -11.35
CA THR A 231 -8.24 -15.13 -10.42
C THR A 231 -7.84 -14.86 -8.97
N ALA A 232 -8.77 -15.09 -8.05
CA ALA A 232 -8.49 -14.97 -6.61
C ALA A 232 -7.35 -15.90 -6.16
N VAL A 233 -7.28 -17.13 -6.69
CA VAL A 233 -6.23 -18.09 -6.37
C VAL A 233 -4.87 -17.66 -6.93
N GLU A 234 -4.81 -17.12 -8.15
CA GLU A 234 -3.54 -16.58 -8.69
C GLU A 234 -3.00 -15.41 -7.85
N GLN A 235 -3.88 -14.56 -7.30
CA GLN A 235 -3.48 -13.50 -6.38
C GLN A 235 -2.90 -14.07 -5.06
N LEU A 236 -3.50 -15.15 -4.55
CA LEU A 236 -3.01 -15.83 -3.35
C LEU A 236 -1.66 -16.53 -3.57
N GLU A 237 -1.45 -17.13 -4.74
CA GLU A 237 -0.15 -17.72 -5.11
C GLU A 237 0.95 -16.66 -5.20
N LEU A 238 0.67 -15.52 -5.84
CA LEU A 238 1.62 -14.41 -5.86
C LEU A 238 1.89 -13.86 -4.46
N TRP A 239 0.84 -13.70 -3.64
CA TRP A 239 0.96 -13.30 -2.24
C TRP A 239 1.90 -14.24 -1.47
N LYS A 240 1.76 -15.57 -1.67
CA LYS A 240 2.61 -16.57 -1.03
C LYS A 240 4.07 -16.44 -1.46
N ILE A 241 4.34 -16.20 -2.75
CA ILE A 241 5.69 -15.93 -3.24
C ILE A 241 6.32 -14.72 -2.51
N TYR A 242 5.58 -13.63 -2.33
CA TYR A 242 6.06 -12.46 -1.57
C TYR A 242 6.24 -12.76 -0.08
N GLN A 243 5.32 -13.50 0.53
CA GLN A 243 5.42 -13.92 1.93
C GLN A 243 6.68 -14.75 2.19
N GLU A 244 7.02 -15.65 1.28
CA GLU A 244 8.13 -16.58 1.43
C GLU A 244 9.49 -15.94 1.14
N ASN A 245 9.55 -15.06 0.14
CA ASN A 245 10.81 -14.63 -0.48
C ASN A 245 11.17 -13.16 -0.20
N TRP A 246 10.20 -12.30 0.07
CA TRP A 246 10.44 -10.88 0.40
C TRP A 246 10.19 -10.59 1.86
N CYS A 247 9.00 -10.88 2.38
CA CYS A 247 8.55 -10.39 3.68
C CYS A 247 9.26 -11.07 4.85
N GLU A 248 9.74 -10.27 5.80
CA GLU A 248 10.03 -10.70 7.17
C GLU A 248 8.81 -10.52 8.06
N HIS A 249 7.96 -9.54 7.76
CA HIS A 249 6.60 -9.44 8.28
C HIS A 249 5.61 -10.16 7.37
N LYS A 250 4.57 -9.47 6.88
CA LYS A 250 3.52 -10.02 6.03
C LYS A 250 3.29 -9.13 4.79
N PRO A 251 2.95 -9.69 3.63
CA PRO A 251 2.26 -8.93 2.62
C PRO A 251 0.80 -8.78 3.05
N SER A 252 0.29 -7.55 3.03
CA SER A 252 -1.12 -7.27 3.23
C SER A 252 -1.82 -7.13 1.89
N ILE A 253 -2.90 -7.89 1.73
CA ILE A 253 -3.72 -7.90 0.51
C ILE A 253 -5.20 -8.09 0.86
N THR A 254 -6.06 -7.42 0.11
CA THR A 254 -7.48 -7.72 0.00
C THR A 254 -7.73 -8.44 -1.32
N VAL A 255 -8.15 -9.71 -1.23
CA VAL A 255 -8.53 -10.51 -2.40
C VAL A 255 -10.03 -10.37 -2.61
N SER A 256 -10.42 -9.83 -3.76
CA SER A 256 -11.82 -9.81 -4.18
C SER A 256 -12.16 -11.16 -4.84
N VAL A 257 -13.16 -11.85 -4.32
CA VAL A 257 -13.50 -13.24 -4.69
C VAL A 257 -14.86 -13.26 -5.39
N LYS A 258 -14.92 -13.80 -6.61
CA LYS A 258 -16.18 -14.02 -7.33
C LYS A 258 -16.93 -15.22 -6.74
N GLU A 259 -18.23 -15.31 -7.00
CA GLU A 259 -19.08 -16.34 -6.40
C GLU A 259 -18.58 -17.77 -6.71
N GLU A 260 -18.12 -17.99 -7.94
CA GLU A 260 -17.58 -19.27 -8.40
C GLU A 260 -16.17 -19.59 -7.85
N GLU A 261 -15.45 -18.61 -7.31
CA GLU A 261 -14.06 -18.78 -6.85
C GLU A 261 -13.97 -19.19 -5.37
N TRP A 262 -15.04 -19.02 -4.59
CA TRP A 262 -15.02 -19.23 -3.13
C TRP A 262 -14.55 -20.61 -2.71
N MET A 263 -14.96 -21.67 -3.41
CA MET A 263 -14.55 -23.04 -3.09
C MET A 263 -13.04 -23.24 -3.29
N GLY A 264 -12.49 -22.72 -4.39
CA GLY A 264 -11.06 -22.78 -4.68
C GLY A 264 -10.24 -21.98 -3.69
N VAL A 265 -10.70 -20.78 -3.33
CA VAL A 265 -10.07 -19.95 -2.29
C VAL A 265 -10.09 -20.66 -0.94
N GLY A 266 -11.21 -21.27 -0.55
CA GLY A 266 -11.32 -22.00 0.71
C GLY A 266 -10.36 -23.19 0.80
N ALA A 267 -10.26 -23.99 -0.27
CA ALA A 267 -9.30 -25.09 -0.37
C ALA A 267 -7.86 -24.60 -0.27
N TRP A 268 -7.51 -23.54 -1.02
CA TRP A 268 -6.18 -22.96 -0.99
C TRP A 268 -5.81 -22.44 0.41
N VAL A 269 -6.72 -21.74 1.09
CA VAL A 269 -6.51 -21.23 2.45
C VAL A 269 -6.31 -22.37 3.44
N TYR A 270 -7.05 -23.47 3.30
CA TYR A 270 -6.88 -24.65 4.15
C TYR A 270 -5.49 -25.27 3.97
N ASP A 271 -5.05 -25.46 2.73
CA ASP A 271 -3.74 -26.05 2.40
C ASP A 271 -2.57 -25.13 2.78
N ASN A 272 -2.80 -23.83 2.93
CA ASN A 272 -1.78 -22.82 3.25
C ASN A 272 -2.04 -22.11 4.58
N PHE A 273 -2.80 -22.73 5.49
CA PHE A 273 -3.28 -22.08 6.71
C PHE A 273 -2.16 -21.55 7.60
N GLU A 274 -0.99 -22.21 7.57
CA GLU A 274 0.25 -21.83 8.26
C GLU A 274 0.83 -20.46 7.85
N TYR A 275 0.37 -19.86 6.74
CA TYR A 275 0.79 -18.53 6.31
C TYR A 275 -0.24 -17.43 6.67
N MET A 276 -1.50 -17.79 6.94
CA MET A 276 -2.68 -16.89 6.88
C MET A 276 -2.76 -15.84 7.99
N SER A 277 -2.11 -14.69 7.79
CA SER A 277 -2.03 -13.60 8.78
C SER A 277 -1.93 -12.20 8.17
N GLY A 278 -2.13 -12.07 6.85
CA GLY A 278 -2.06 -10.80 6.11
C GLY A 278 -3.02 -10.76 4.90
N VAL A 279 -4.08 -11.57 4.92
CA VAL A 279 -5.04 -11.67 3.82
C VAL A 279 -6.43 -11.34 4.32
N SER A 280 -7.14 -10.50 3.59
CA SER A 280 -8.56 -10.22 3.76
C SER A 280 -9.32 -10.60 2.49
N PHE A 281 -10.56 -11.05 2.63
CA PHE A 281 -11.40 -11.49 1.52
C PHE A 281 -12.65 -10.65 1.44
N LEU A 282 -12.90 -10.03 0.28
CA LEU A 282 -14.14 -9.31 0.01
C LEU A 282 -14.89 -9.99 -1.14
N PRO A 283 -16.23 -10.04 -1.11
CA PRO A 283 -16.98 -10.46 -2.29
C PRO A 283 -16.72 -9.47 -3.43
N PHE A 284 -16.44 -10.00 -4.62
CA PHE A 284 -16.40 -9.19 -5.82
C PHE A 284 -17.82 -8.69 -6.13
N ALA A 285 -18.03 -7.38 -6.07
CA ALA A 285 -19.33 -6.77 -6.35
C ALA A 285 -19.24 -5.90 -7.60
N ASP A 286 -20.02 -6.25 -8.63
CA ASP A 286 -20.16 -5.49 -9.89
C ASP A 286 -21.15 -4.31 -9.78
N HIS A 287 -21.48 -3.89 -8.56
CA HIS A 287 -22.39 -2.76 -8.37
C HIS A 287 -21.72 -1.44 -8.77
N SER A 288 -22.06 -0.99 -9.98
CA SER A 288 -21.74 0.33 -10.51
C SER A 288 -22.51 1.41 -9.73
N TYR A 289 -21.87 2.02 -8.74
CA TYR A 289 -22.33 3.30 -8.21
C TYR A 289 -22.14 4.38 -9.29
N ARG A 290 -23.13 5.27 -9.46
CA ARG A 290 -23.08 6.35 -10.46
C ARG A 290 -21.79 7.19 -10.38
N GLN A 291 -21.33 7.46 -9.17
CA GLN A 291 -20.08 8.19 -8.89
C GLN A 291 -19.10 7.29 -8.14
N ALA A 292 -18.83 6.11 -8.72
CA ALA A 292 -17.84 5.20 -8.16
C ALA A 292 -16.45 5.88 -8.15
N PRO A 293 -15.63 5.64 -7.11
CA PRO A 293 -14.29 6.21 -7.01
C PRO A 293 -13.37 5.80 -8.17
N TYR A 294 -13.57 4.60 -8.71
CA TYR A 294 -12.91 4.10 -9.91
C TYR A 294 -13.99 3.67 -10.89
N GLN A 295 -13.90 4.13 -12.14
CA GLN A 295 -14.87 3.84 -13.19
C GLN A 295 -14.16 3.26 -14.41
N ASP A 296 -14.65 2.13 -14.90
CA ASP A 296 -14.21 1.57 -16.18
C ASP A 296 -14.49 2.57 -17.30
N CYS A 297 -13.53 2.75 -18.20
CA CYS A 297 -13.75 3.53 -19.42
C CYS A 297 -13.01 2.91 -20.61
N SER A 298 -13.53 3.19 -21.80
CA SER A 298 -12.86 2.90 -23.06
C SER A 298 -11.68 3.84 -23.29
N LYS A 299 -10.77 3.43 -24.17
CA LYS A 299 -9.67 4.30 -24.62
C LYS A 299 -10.18 5.61 -25.24
N LEU A 300 -11.33 5.58 -25.91
CA LEU A 300 -11.93 6.77 -26.53
C LEU A 300 -12.44 7.75 -25.46
N GLU A 301 -13.13 7.25 -24.44
CA GLU A 301 -13.61 8.07 -23.31
C GLU A 301 -12.45 8.67 -22.53
N TYR A 302 -11.41 7.87 -22.23
CA TYR A 302 -10.16 8.36 -21.65
C TYR A 302 -9.57 9.52 -22.48
N GLN A 303 -9.44 9.33 -23.81
CA GLN A 303 -8.90 10.35 -24.70
C GLN A 303 -9.76 11.60 -24.79
N LYS A 304 -11.09 11.46 -24.68
CA LYS A 304 -12.02 12.59 -24.65
C LYS A 304 -11.81 13.40 -23.38
N LEU A 305 -11.88 12.76 -22.21
CA LEU A 305 -11.71 13.43 -20.93
C LEU A 305 -10.31 14.05 -20.80
N LEU A 306 -9.27 13.38 -21.29
CA LEU A 306 -7.90 13.91 -21.30
C LEU A 306 -7.78 15.21 -22.13
N LYS A 307 -8.59 15.39 -23.18
CA LYS A 307 -8.62 16.64 -23.96
C LYS A 307 -9.35 17.77 -23.23
N GLU A 308 -10.29 17.43 -22.35
CA GLU A 308 -11.04 18.37 -21.51
C GLU A 308 -10.21 18.81 -20.30
N MET A 309 -9.21 18.04 -19.88
CA MET A 309 -8.30 18.41 -18.81
C MET A 309 -7.53 19.71 -19.13
N PRO A 310 -7.43 20.65 -18.16
CA PRO A 310 -6.55 21.80 -18.28
C PRO A 310 -5.09 21.37 -18.50
N LYS A 311 -4.37 22.06 -19.40
CA LYS A 311 -2.98 21.72 -19.77
C LYS A 311 -1.92 22.50 -18.97
N ASP A 312 -2.22 23.74 -18.64
CA ASP A 312 -1.29 24.69 -18.04
C ASP A 312 -1.85 25.25 -16.72
N SER A 313 -2.34 24.36 -15.86
CA SER A 313 -2.81 24.72 -14.53
C SER A 313 -1.68 25.26 -13.67
N ASP A 314 -1.78 26.54 -13.33
CA ASP A 314 -0.85 27.21 -12.42
C ASP A 314 -1.29 26.97 -10.97
N TRP A 315 -0.66 26.01 -10.31
CA TRP A 315 -0.93 25.66 -8.91
C TRP A 315 -0.45 26.73 -7.92
N SER A 316 0.38 27.70 -8.34
CA SER A 316 0.81 28.81 -7.47
C SER A 316 -0.34 29.77 -7.14
N LYS A 317 -1.39 29.78 -7.98
CA LYS A 317 -2.62 30.56 -7.75
C LYS A 317 -3.48 30.06 -6.60
N LEU A 318 -3.17 28.90 -6.01
CA LEU A 318 -3.89 28.39 -4.85
C LEU A 318 -3.92 29.42 -3.70
N ILE A 319 -2.85 30.19 -3.55
CA ILE A 319 -2.74 31.24 -2.54
C ILE A 319 -3.83 32.32 -2.67
N GLU A 320 -4.37 32.54 -3.88
CA GLU A 320 -5.46 33.49 -4.13
C GLU A 320 -6.80 32.98 -3.55
N TYR A 321 -6.93 31.67 -3.34
CA TYR A 321 -8.12 31.02 -2.79
C TYR A 321 -8.00 30.73 -1.28
N GLU A 322 -6.78 30.73 -0.73
CA GLU A 322 -6.47 30.51 0.69
C GLU A 322 -6.64 31.81 1.52
N GLU A 323 -7.78 32.48 1.40
CA GLU A 323 -8.04 33.77 2.07
C GLU A 323 -8.00 33.68 3.61
N LYS A 324 -8.24 32.49 4.16
CA LYS A 324 -8.25 32.21 5.60
C LYS A 324 -7.61 30.86 5.89
N ASP A 325 -6.92 30.78 7.02
CA ASP A 325 -6.43 29.51 7.54
C ASP A 325 -7.62 28.61 7.94
N MET A 326 -7.89 27.60 7.11
CA MET A 326 -8.95 26.62 7.34
C MET A 326 -8.46 25.42 8.19
N THR A 327 -7.20 25.42 8.66
CA THR A 327 -6.63 24.32 9.47
C THR A 327 -7.02 24.36 10.95
N HIS A 328 -7.72 25.42 11.39
CA HIS A 328 -8.22 25.52 12.78
C HIS A 328 -9.17 24.37 13.19
N GLY A 329 -9.78 23.66 12.24
CA GLY A 329 -10.66 22.50 12.51
C GLY A 329 -9.95 21.24 13.04
N SER A 330 -8.62 21.17 13.03
CA SER A 330 -7.88 20.02 13.58
C SER A 330 -7.48 20.17 15.05
N GLN A 331 -7.91 21.25 15.73
CA GLN A 331 -7.60 21.50 17.15
C GLN A 331 -8.69 21.07 18.13
N GLU A 332 -9.86 20.63 17.64
CA GLU A 332 -10.88 20.04 18.53
C GLU A 332 -10.51 18.59 18.88
N LEU A 333 -10.55 18.27 20.17
CA LEU A 333 -10.30 16.94 20.72
C LEU A 333 -11.17 15.90 19.99
N ALA A 334 -10.52 14.93 19.33
CA ALA A 334 -11.20 13.81 18.68
C ALA A 334 -11.95 12.86 19.65
N CYS A 335 -11.95 13.16 20.95
CA CYS A 335 -12.65 12.40 21.99
C CYS A 335 -13.49 13.33 22.85
N SER A 336 -14.71 13.60 22.41
CA SER A 336 -15.84 13.91 23.28
C SER A 336 -16.99 12.97 22.93
N ALA A 337 -16.92 11.76 23.51
CA ALA A 337 -18.03 10.85 23.73
C ALA A 337 -17.63 9.88 24.86
#